data_AF-A0A0W8EAK0-F1
#
_entry.id   AF-A0A0W8EAK0-F1
#
_cell.length_a   1.000
_cell.length_b   1.000
_cell.length_c   1.000
_cell.angle_alpha   90.00
_cell.angle_beta   90.00
_cell.angle_gamma   90.00
#
_symmetry.space_group_name_H-M   'P 1'
#
loop_
_entity.id
_entity.type
_entity.pdbx_description
1 polymer ?
#
loop_
_entity_poly.entity_id
_entity_poly.type
_entity_poly.pdbx_seq_one_letter_code
_entity_poly.pdbx_strand_id
1 'polypeptide(L)'
;MIEKLEAELVLAEKIRAVDQDDVAERVLTTHFIRDLMGNLSAFSKQKLRCVKCNHSYRRMPLAGKCTRCGGNIIPTVHEGSVKKYLEISRDICTRYKVSAYTRQRVMVLDQAIQSTFGQEKSEQLGLADFM
;
A
#
# COMPACT_ATOMS: atom_id res chain seq x y z
N MET A 1 5.44 11.63 -5.88
CA MET A 1 3.96 11.49 -5.94
C MET A 1 3.38 11.80 -4.57
N ILE A 2 3.87 11.16 -3.51
CA ILE A 2 3.62 11.53 -2.12
C ILE A 2 3.87 13.03 -1.87
N GLU A 3 5.06 13.53 -2.22
CA GLU A 3 5.42 14.96 -2.10
C GLU A 3 4.42 15.93 -2.77
N LYS A 4 3.79 15.51 -3.89
CA LYS A 4 2.81 16.35 -4.59
C LYS A 4 1.53 16.50 -3.78
N LEU A 5 1.09 15.42 -3.15
CA LEU A 5 -0.11 15.38 -2.33
C LEU A 5 0.11 16.08 -1.00
N GLU A 6 1.29 15.93 -0.40
CA GLU A 6 1.68 16.72 0.77
C GLU A 6 1.72 18.21 0.43
N ALA A 7 2.29 18.59 -0.72
CA ALA A 7 2.27 19.97 -1.17
C ALA A 7 0.84 20.49 -1.43
N GLU A 8 -0.06 19.65 -1.95
CA GLU A 8 -1.48 19.97 -2.15
C GLU A 8 -2.20 20.24 -0.82
N LEU A 9 -1.97 19.40 0.19
CA LEU A 9 -2.52 19.59 1.54
C LEU A 9 -1.96 20.83 2.22
N VAL A 10 -0.63 21.06 2.14
CA VAL A 10 0.01 22.27 2.67
C VAL A 10 -0.51 23.54 1.98
N LEU A 11 -0.84 23.47 0.69
CA LEU A 11 -1.47 24.59 -0.01
C LEU A 11 -2.89 24.83 0.49
N ALA A 12 -3.68 23.75 0.70
CA ALA A 12 -5.03 23.85 1.23
C ALA A 12 -5.08 24.52 2.61
N GLU A 13 -4.12 24.23 3.49
CA GLU A 13 -3.99 24.87 4.81
C GLU A 13 -3.69 26.37 4.72
N LYS A 14 -2.99 26.82 3.67
CA LYS A 14 -2.59 28.22 3.50
C LYS A 14 -3.69 29.07 2.85
N ILE A 15 -4.56 28.48 2.03
CA ILE A 15 -5.56 29.21 1.26
C ILE A 15 -6.85 29.33 2.07
N ARG A 16 -7.17 30.56 2.51
CA ARG A 16 -8.39 30.86 3.27
C ARG A 16 -9.70 30.41 2.62
N ALA A 17 -9.75 30.41 1.28
CA ALA A 17 -10.95 30.06 0.52
C ALA A 17 -11.16 28.54 0.35
N VAL A 18 -10.21 27.72 0.80
CA VAL A 18 -10.23 26.26 0.61
C VAL A 18 -10.56 25.60 1.94
N ASP A 19 -11.47 24.63 1.91
CA ASP A 19 -11.73 23.75 3.03
C ASP A 19 -10.74 22.57 2.98
N GLN A 20 -9.76 22.60 3.88
CA GLN A 20 -8.73 21.56 3.99
C GLN A 20 -9.32 20.16 4.31
N ASP A 21 -10.42 20.09 5.06
CA ASP A 21 -11.03 18.81 5.45
C ASP A 21 -11.73 18.15 4.26
N ASP A 22 -12.43 18.92 3.43
CA ASP A 22 -13.04 18.42 2.18
C ASP A 22 -11.97 17.97 1.17
N VAL A 23 -10.88 18.73 1.03
CA VAL A 23 -9.75 18.34 0.16
C VAL A 23 -9.14 17.02 0.63
N ALA A 24 -8.85 16.90 1.93
CA ALA A 24 -8.32 15.67 2.52
C ALA A 24 -9.23 14.46 2.28
N GLU A 25 -10.55 14.62 2.46
CA GLU A 25 -11.52 13.56 2.22
C GLU A 25 -11.60 13.16 0.74
N ARG A 26 -11.55 14.12 -0.18
CA ARG A 26 -11.55 13.84 -1.63
C ARG A 26 -10.29 13.12 -2.09
N VAL A 27 -9.13 13.54 -1.57
CA VAL A 27 -7.84 12.90 -1.85
C VAL A 27 -7.87 11.43 -1.40
N LEU A 28 -8.34 11.17 -0.17
CA LEU A 28 -8.47 9.80 0.35
C LEU A 28 -9.40 8.95 -0.51
N THR A 29 -10.60 9.45 -0.81
CA THR A 29 -11.64 8.66 -1.47
C THR A 29 -11.37 8.42 -2.96
N THR A 30 -10.82 9.41 -3.66
CA THR A 30 -10.63 9.36 -5.12
C THR A 30 -9.31 8.71 -5.51
N HIS A 31 -8.25 8.94 -4.72
CA HIS A 31 -6.90 8.49 -5.05
C HIS A 31 -6.46 7.34 -4.15
N PHE A 32 -6.28 7.57 -2.85
CA PHE A 32 -5.60 6.59 -2.00
C PHE A 32 -6.38 5.31 -1.76
N ILE A 33 -7.63 5.41 -1.32
CA ILE A 33 -8.47 4.24 -1.06
C ILE A 33 -8.64 3.41 -2.34
N ARG A 34 -8.82 4.08 -3.48
CA ARG A 34 -8.94 3.42 -4.79
C ARG A 34 -7.66 2.68 -5.16
N ASP A 35 -6.50 3.30 -4.98
CA ASP A 35 -5.20 2.71 -5.32
C ASP A 35 -4.82 1.56 -4.38
N LEU A 36 -4.99 1.74 -3.07
CA LEU A 36 -4.78 0.68 -2.08
C LEU A 36 -5.64 -0.56 -2.38
N MET A 37 -6.94 -0.36 -2.61
CA MET A 37 -7.85 -1.45 -2.98
C MET A 37 -7.46 -2.11 -4.31
N GLY A 38 -7.12 -1.30 -5.31
CA GLY A 38 -6.74 -1.76 -6.64
C GLY A 38 -5.47 -2.62 -6.58
N ASN A 39 -4.44 -2.12 -5.91
CA ASN A 39 -3.15 -2.79 -5.77
C ASN A 39 -3.26 -4.08 -4.94
N LEU A 40 -4.04 -4.07 -3.85
CA LEU A 40 -4.27 -5.28 -3.04
C LEU A 40 -5.04 -6.37 -3.82
N SER A 41 -6.08 -5.98 -4.56
CA SER A 41 -6.84 -6.89 -5.44
C SER A 41 -5.96 -7.43 -6.58
N ALA A 42 -5.14 -6.58 -7.19
CA ALA A 42 -4.19 -6.95 -8.22
C ALA A 42 -3.13 -7.92 -7.67
N PHE A 43 -2.57 -7.66 -6.49
CA PHE A 43 -1.62 -8.54 -5.82
C PHE A 43 -2.18 -9.95 -5.60
N SER A 44 -3.45 -10.05 -5.19
CA SER A 44 -4.11 -11.34 -4.94
C SER A 44 -4.38 -12.15 -6.21
N LYS A 45 -4.54 -11.47 -7.36
CA LYS A 45 -4.91 -12.08 -8.66
C LYS A 45 -3.75 -12.12 -9.66
N GLN A 46 -2.57 -11.66 -9.26
CA GLN A 46 -1.45 -11.45 -10.17
C GLN A 46 -0.96 -12.73 -10.83
N LYS A 47 -0.32 -12.57 -11.99
CA LYS A 47 0.50 -13.61 -12.59
C LYS A 47 1.92 -13.51 -12.04
N LEU A 48 2.62 -14.63 -12.11
CA LEU A 48 4.02 -14.73 -11.74
C LEU A 48 4.84 -14.79 -13.03
N ARG A 49 6.02 -14.17 -13.04
CA ARG A 49 6.87 -14.07 -14.23
C ARG A 49 8.25 -14.61 -13.94
N CYS A 50 8.80 -15.39 -14.87
CA CYS A 50 10.22 -15.78 -14.80
C CYS A 50 11.11 -14.61 -15.24
N VAL A 51 12.14 -14.29 -14.43
CA VAL A 51 13.08 -13.21 -14.73
C VAL A 51 13.93 -13.49 -15.98
N LYS A 52 14.28 -14.77 -16.22
CA LYS A 52 15.16 -15.14 -17.34
C LYS A 52 14.45 -15.24 -18.69
N CYS A 53 13.29 -15.92 -18.74
CA CYS A 53 12.60 -16.22 -20.00
C CYS A 53 11.26 -15.49 -20.17
N ASN A 54 10.89 -14.64 -19.22
CA ASN A 54 9.65 -13.86 -19.23
C ASN A 54 8.34 -14.68 -19.29
N HIS A 55 8.42 -16.00 -19.13
CA HIS A 55 7.24 -16.85 -19.14
C HIS A 55 6.33 -16.55 -17.95
N SER A 56 5.02 -16.49 -18.21
CA SER A 56 4.02 -16.07 -17.23
C SER A 56 3.22 -17.27 -16.73
N TYR A 57 3.13 -17.41 -15.41
CA TYR A 57 2.39 -18.46 -14.73
C TYR A 57 1.21 -17.87 -13.97
N ARG A 58 0.04 -18.52 -14.05
CA ARG A 58 -1.12 -18.15 -13.23
C ARG A 58 -0.95 -18.53 -11.75
N ARG A 59 -0.18 -19.58 -11.47
CA ARG A 59 0.10 -20.09 -10.11
C ARG A 59 1.57 -20.49 -10.02
N MET A 60 2.16 -20.41 -8.83
CA MET A 60 3.54 -20.81 -8.61
C MET A 60 3.70 -22.31 -8.89
N PRO A 61 4.65 -22.75 -9.75
CA PRO A 61 4.96 -24.16 -9.91
C PRO A 61 5.39 -24.77 -8.58
N LEU A 62 5.02 -26.03 -8.32
CA LEU A 62 5.37 -26.73 -7.07
C LEU A 62 6.89 -26.85 -6.88
N ALA A 63 7.66 -26.91 -7.97
CA ALA A 63 9.12 -26.93 -7.93
C ALA A 63 9.76 -25.58 -7.51
N GLY A 64 8.96 -24.51 -7.37
CA GLY A 64 9.43 -23.17 -7.01
C GLY A 64 10.28 -22.46 -8.08
N LYS A 65 10.54 -23.10 -9.22
CA LYS A 65 11.38 -22.60 -10.31
C LYS A 65 10.63 -22.62 -11.63
N CYS A 66 11.12 -21.85 -12.60
CA CYS A 66 10.58 -21.86 -13.96
C CYS A 66 10.74 -23.24 -14.59
N THR A 67 9.61 -23.83 -15.01
CA THR A 67 9.56 -25.14 -15.67
C THR A 67 10.23 -25.17 -17.04
N ARG A 68 10.53 -24.00 -17.65
CA ARG A 68 11.19 -23.92 -18.97
C ARG A 68 12.70 -23.71 -18.91
N CYS A 69 13.19 -22.89 -17.98
CA CYS A 69 14.60 -22.47 -17.95
C CYS A 69 15.27 -22.60 -16.58
N GLY A 70 14.57 -23.11 -15.56
CA GLY A 70 15.07 -23.21 -14.18
C GLY A 70 15.30 -21.88 -13.47
N GLY A 71 14.97 -20.75 -14.10
CA GLY A 71 15.12 -19.41 -13.54
C GLY A 71 14.14 -19.11 -12.40
N ASN A 72 14.44 -18.05 -11.65
CA ASN A 72 13.58 -17.59 -10.57
C ASN A 72 12.27 -16.98 -11.10
N ILE A 73 11.20 -17.14 -10.34
CA ILE A 73 9.87 -16.63 -10.63
C ILE A 73 9.54 -15.55 -9.59
N ILE A 74 9.11 -14.38 -10.05
CA ILE A 74 8.76 -13.24 -9.20
C ILE A 74 7.30 -12.82 -9.40
N PRO A 75 6.65 -12.25 -8.37
CA PRO A 75 5.37 -11.56 -8.53
C PRO A 75 5.55 -10.31 -9.41
N THR A 76 4.49 -9.93 -10.11
CA THR A 76 4.46 -8.70 -10.93
C THR A 76 4.09 -7.45 -10.12
N VAL A 77 3.36 -7.63 -9.03
CA VAL A 77 2.99 -6.61 -8.07
C VAL A 77 3.69 -6.94 -6.76
N HIS A 78 4.50 -6.00 -6.28
CA HIS A 78 5.26 -6.16 -5.05
C HIS A 78 4.52 -5.55 -3.86
N GLU A 79 4.77 -6.08 -2.67
CA GLU A 79 4.19 -5.60 -1.40
C GLU A 79 4.39 -4.09 -1.20
N GLY A 80 5.59 -3.57 -1.46
CA GLY A 80 5.89 -2.15 -1.31
C GLY A 80 5.00 -1.25 -2.17
N SER A 81 4.53 -1.74 -3.33
CA SER A 81 3.58 -1.01 -4.17
C SER A 81 2.17 -0.94 -3.54
N VAL A 82 1.82 -1.93 -2.72
CA VAL A 82 0.53 -1.97 -2.01
C VAL A 82 0.58 -1.10 -0.76
N LYS A 83 1.69 -1.12 -0.02
CA LYS A 83 1.85 -0.38 1.25
C LYS A 83 2.10 1.12 1.11
N LYS A 84 2.57 1.57 -0.07
CA LYS A 84 3.08 2.94 -0.32
C LYS A 84 2.21 4.10 0.20
N TYR A 85 0.88 3.95 0.21
CA TYR A 85 -0.05 5.02 0.62
C TYR A 85 -0.73 4.78 1.96
N LEU A 86 -0.43 3.67 2.63
CA LEU A 86 -1.15 3.27 3.83
C LEU A 86 -0.87 4.22 5.00
N GLU A 87 0.41 4.53 5.23
CA GLU A 87 0.84 5.41 6.32
C GLU A 87 0.29 6.82 6.15
N ILE A 88 0.42 7.39 4.95
CA ILE A 88 -0.13 8.72 4.63
C ILE A 88 -1.65 8.73 4.79
N SER A 89 -2.35 7.66 4.37
CA SER A 89 -3.81 7.60 4.51
C SER A 89 -4.23 7.60 5.99
N ARG A 90 -3.46 6.93 6.86
CA ARG A 90 -3.68 6.94 8.31
C ARG A 90 -3.40 8.31 8.90
N ASP A 91 -2.31 8.94 8.48
CA ASP A 91 -1.89 10.26 8.93
C ASP A 91 -2.93 11.34 8.59
N ILE A 92 -3.45 11.36 7.35
CA ILE A 92 -4.54 12.27 6.95
C ILE A 92 -5.79 12.03 7.78
N CYS A 93 -6.14 10.76 8.06
CA CYS A 93 -7.25 10.45 8.95
C CYS A 93 -7.02 11.03 10.35
N THR A 94 -5.80 11.10 10.87
CA THR A 94 -5.52 11.68 12.18
C THR A 94 -5.50 13.21 12.19
N ARG A 95 -4.99 13.85 11.14
CA ARG A 95 -4.82 15.31 11.07
C ARG A 95 -6.09 16.07 10.69
N TYR A 96 -6.92 15.50 9.81
CA TYR A 96 -8.09 16.18 9.23
C TYR A 96 -9.41 15.57 9.70
N LYS A 97 -10.47 16.38 9.64
CA LYS A 97 -11.83 15.96 10.01
C LYS A 97 -12.51 15.24 8.84
N VAL A 98 -12.04 14.03 8.56
CA VAL A 98 -12.67 13.15 7.56
C VAL A 98 -13.88 12.41 8.15
N SER A 99 -14.85 12.08 7.30
CA SER A 99 -16.04 11.32 7.74
C SER A 99 -15.68 10.00 8.43
N ALA A 100 -16.54 9.56 9.36
CA ALA A 100 -16.36 8.30 10.07
C ALA A 100 -16.28 7.10 9.09
N TYR A 101 -17.06 7.15 8.01
CA TYR A 101 -17.05 6.12 6.98
C TYR A 101 -15.70 6.03 6.26
N THR A 102 -15.15 7.16 5.79
CA THR A 102 -13.84 7.19 5.11
C THR A 102 -12.75 6.67 6.04
N ARG A 103 -12.78 7.07 7.31
CA ARG A 103 -11.85 6.61 8.36
C ARG A 103 -11.91 5.09 8.57
N GLN A 104 -13.12 4.54 8.67
CA GLN A 104 -13.33 3.09 8.79
C GLN A 104 -12.85 2.33 7.55
N ARG A 105 -13.04 2.87 6.34
CA ARG A 105 -12.54 2.25 5.11
C ARG A 105 -11.02 2.13 5.10
N VAL A 106 -10.31 3.17 5.53
CA VAL A 106 -8.85 3.13 5.66
C VAL A 106 -8.44 2.08 6.68
N MET A 107 -9.13 2.00 7.83
CA MET A 107 -8.86 0.98 8.86
C MET A 107 -9.07 -0.45 8.36
N VAL A 108 -10.15 -0.72 7.63
CA VAL A 108 -10.40 -2.05 7.05
C VAL A 108 -9.33 -2.42 6.02
N LEU A 109 -8.87 -1.45 5.23
CA LEU A 109 -7.77 -1.68 4.28
C LEU A 109 -6.45 -1.95 4.99
N ASP A 110 -6.15 -1.23 6.07
CA ASP A 110 -4.97 -1.49 6.90
C ASP A 110 -4.99 -2.92 7.44
N GLN A 111 -6.11 -3.34 8.02
CA GLN A 111 -6.30 -4.72 8.51
C GLN A 111 -6.15 -5.76 7.40
N ALA A 112 -6.71 -5.50 6.20
CA ALA A 112 -6.61 -6.41 5.07
C ALA A 112 -5.15 -6.55 4.57
N ILE A 113 -4.41 -5.44 4.51
CA ILE A 113 -2.99 -5.43 4.13
C ILE A 113 -2.17 -6.17 5.19
N GLN A 114 -2.36 -5.88 6.48
CA GLN A 114 -1.66 -6.57 7.58
C GLN A 114 -1.95 -8.08 7.60
N SER A 115 -3.20 -8.49 7.35
CA SER A 115 -3.55 -9.90 7.25
C SER A 115 -2.89 -10.61 6.06
N THR A 116 -2.70 -9.89 4.95
CA THR A 116 -2.10 -10.46 3.73
C THR A 116 -0.58 -10.62 3.82
N PHE A 117 0.11 -9.61 4.37
CA PHE A 117 1.57 -9.56 4.39
C PHE A 117 2.20 -9.88 5.75
N GLY A 118 1.38 -9.93 6.82
CA GLY A 118 1.85 -9.98 8.19
C GLY A 118 2.30 -8.60 8.70
N GLN A 119 2.61 -8.57 10.00
CA GLN A 119 3.35 -7.46 10.59
C GLN A 119 4.83 -7.59 10.23
N GLU A 120 5.55 -6.47 10.18
CA GLU A 120 7.00 -6.53 10.02
C GLU A 120 7.59 -7.43 11.12
N LYS A 121 8.55 -8.29 10.73
CA LYS A 121 9.24 -9.12 11.70
C LYS A 121 9.88 -8.17 12.71
N SER A 122 9.44 -8.24 13.97
CA SER A 122 10.18 -7.62 15.05
C SER A 122 11.58 -8.17 15.02
N GLU A 123 12.56 -7.36 14.62
CA GLU A 123 13.96 -7.73 14.80
C GLU A 123 14.17 -7.92 16.29
N GLN A 124 14.75 -9.07 16.67
CA GLN A 124 15.06 -9.34 18.06
C GLN A 124 16.12 -8.32 18.50
N LEU A 125 15.70 -7.30 19.24
CA LEU A 125 16.60 -6.34 19.84
C LEU A 125 17.53 -7.05 20.84
N GLY A 126 18.80 -6.67 20.83
CA GLY A 126 19.76 -7.20 21.79
C GLY A 126 19.47 -6.64 23.19
N LEU A 127 19.85 -7.36 24.25
CA LEU A 127 19.75 -6.87 25.63
C LEU A 127 20.45 -5.50 25.84
N ALA A 128 21.44 -5.17 25.01
CA ALA A 128 22.14 -3.91 25.04
C ALA A 128 21.33 -2.72 24.48
N ASP A 129 20.31 -2.96 23.65
CA ASP A 129 19.44 -1.90 23.11
C ASP A 129 18.38 -1.44 24.13
N PHE A 130 18.29 -2.13 25.28
CA PHE A 130 17.37 -1.83 26.38
C PHE A 130 18.05 -1.17 27.60
N MET A 131 19.37 -0.99 27.60
CA MET A 131 20.13 -0.27 28.63
C MET A 131 20.47 1.14 28.17
#